data_AF-A0A344PJG3-F1
#
_entry.id   AF-A0A344PJG3-F1
#
_cell.length_a   1.000
_cell.length_b   1.000
_cell.length_c   1.000
_cell.angle_alpha   90.00
_cell.angle_beta   90.00
_cell.angle_gamma   90.00
#
_symmetry.space_group_name_H-M   'P 1'
#
loop_
_entity.id
_entity.type
_entity.pdbx_description
1 polymer ?
#
loop_
_entity_poly.entity_id
_entity_poly.type
_entity_poly.pdbx_seq_one_letter_code
_entity_poly.pdbx_strand_id
1 'polypeptide(L)'
;MALVVVNAGEAPPERTWQIAAALPAGAPIVVMIHGYRFSPHSIHDPHNHILGLHPPADCRRAVSWPRALGFGNADDPREGLAVAFGWEARGRLRTAYGQAAAAGADLGPLVEALASAAGRPVAMIGHSLGARVALEALGHTAPGAAGRLILLAAAEMRDRAEVAIASPAGQLAEVINVTSRENDLYDFAMEIALSAGRRPALGFGLSRRTDRWLDLQIDASDTLAALKSMGFPISGQAQRYSHWSPYLRDGLFELYAAALRQPEALPLWLLRRHLPTRAAPRWSRLLARPWGGRDTDAGGPHATAA
;
A
#
# COMPACT_ATOMS: atom_id res chain seq x y z
N MET A 1 -21.45 -4.73 -10.54
CA MET A 1 -21.06 -3.77 -9.48
C MET A 1 -19.71 -4.20 -8.93
N ALA A 2 -18.69 -3.33 -8.99
CA ALA A 2 -17.32 -3.68 -8.63
C ALA A 2 -16.89 -3.22 -7.23
N LEU A 3 -17.72 -2.44 -6.50
CA LEU A 3 -17.34 -1.85 -5.20
C LEU A 3 -18.43 -2.06 -4.12
N VAL A 4 -18.05 -2.61 -2.98
CA VAL A 4 -18.87 -2.70 -1.76
C VAL A 4 -18.20 -1.88 -0.64
N VAL A 5 -19.00 -1.16 0.13
CA VAL A 5 -18.55 -0.45 1.34
C VAL A 5 -18.80 -1.31 2.57
N VAL A 6 -17.80 -1.43 3.44
CA VAL A 6 -17.91 -2.10 4.74
C VAL A 6 -17.16 -1.28 5.78
N ASN A 7 -17.73 -1.02 6.95
CA ASN A 7 -17.03 -0.37 8.05
C ASN A 7 -16.71 -1.35 9.16
N ALA A 8 -15.61 -1.12 9.87
CA ALA A 8 -15.26 -1.88 11.08
C ALA A 8 -16.41 -1.83 12.11
N GLY A 9 -16.71 -2.97 12.73
CA GLY A 9 -17.84 -3.14 13.65
C GLY A 9 -19.23 -3.23 12.99
N GLU A 10 -19.35 -3.11 11.66
CA GLU A 10 -20.61 -3.23 10.94
C GLU A 10 -20.70 -4.54 10.14
N ALA A 11 -21.90 -5.11 10.03
CA ALA A 11 -22.13 -6.24 9.15
C ALA A 11 -22.03 -5.78 7.67
N PRO A 12 -21.33 -6.53 6.80
CA PRO A 12 -21.29 -6.21 5.38
C PRO A 12 -22.70 -6.32 4.77
N PRO A 13 -23.03 -5.52 3.74
CA PRO A 13 -24.32 -5.64 3.05
C PRO A 13 -24.57 -7.07 2.57
N GLU A 14 -25.79 -7.60 2.68
CA GLU A 14 -26.10 -9.00 2.34
C GLU A 14 -25.66 -9.39 0.90
N ARG A 15 -25.79 -8.46 -0.03
CA ARG A 15 -25.37 -8.62 -1.43
C ARG A 15 -23.87 -8.93 -1.61
N THR A 16 -23.04 -8.65 -0.60
CA THR A 16 -21.58 -8.88 -0.64
C THR A 16 -21.28 -10.34 -0.94
N TRP A 17 -21.98 -11.25 -0.27
CA TRP A 17 -21.78 -12.69 -0.41
C TRP A 17 -22.28 -13.22 -1.75
N GLN A 18 -23.42 -12.71 -2.21
CA GLN A 18 -23.98 -13.04 -3.52
C GLN A 18 -23.02 -12.62 -4.64
N ILE A 19 -22.44 -11.43 -4.54
CA ILE A 19 -21.45 -10.94 -5.51
C ILE A 19 -20.20 -11.81 -5.46
N ALA A 20 -19.63 -12.04 -4.28
CA ALA A 20 -18.41 -12.84 -4.12
C ALA A 20 -18.57 -14.26 -4.69
N ALA A 21 -19.70 -14.91 -4.43
CA ALA A 21 -20.00 -16.25 -4.95
C ALA A 21 -20.26 -16.30 -6.47
N ALA A 22 -20.76 -15.20 -7.05
CA ALA A 22 -21.06 -15.11 -8.48
C ALA A 22 -19.87 -14.66 -9.34
N LEU A 23 -18.71 -14.35 -8.74
CA LEU A 23 -17.54 -13.87 -9.48
C LEU A 23 -17.02 -14.93 -10.47
N PRO A 24 -16.75 -14.55 -11.74
CA PRO A 24 -16.10 -15.43 -12.71
C PRO A 24 -14.78 -15.99 -12.15
N ALA A 25 -14.38 -17.17 -12.60
CA ALA A 25 -13.08 -17.75 -12.24
C ALA A 25 -11.94 -16.76 -12.53
N GLY A 26 -11.02 -16.60 -11.58
CA GLY A 26 -9.88 -15.68 -11.71
C GLY A 26 -10.19 -14.19 -11.45
N ALA A 27 -11.45 -13.77 -11.34
CA ALA A 27 -11.78 -12.40 -10.96
C ALA A 27 -11.26 -12.07 -9.54
N PRO A 28 -10.56 -10.94 -9.33
CA PRO A 28 -9.90 -10.66 -8.06
C PRO A 28 -10.88 -10.17 -6.99
N ILE A 29 -10.50 -10.35 -5.72
CA ILE A 29 -11.14 -9.70 -4.58
C ILE A 29 -10.09 -8.87 -3.86
N VAL A 30 -10.31 -7.57 -3.74
CA VAL A 30 -9.34 -6.64 -3.16
C VAL A 30 -10.00 -5.80 -2.07
N VAL A 31 -9.50 -5.91 -0.84
CA VAL A 31 -9.87 -5.00 0.25
C VAL A 31 -8.93 -3.79 0.25
N MET A 32 -9.49 -2.60 0.19
CA MET A 32 -8.76 -1.34 0.23
C MET A 32 -8.97 -0.66 1.57
N ILE A 33 -7.88 -0.27 2.23
CA ILE A 33 -7.88 0.20 3.61
C ILE A 33 -7.19 1.56 3.69
N HIS A 34 -7.94 2.58 4.13
CA HIS A 34 -7.41 3.92 4.31
C HIS A 34 -6.49 4.05 5.53
N GLY A 35 -5.71 5.14 5.56
CA GLY A 35 -4.80 5.47 6.65
C GLY A 35 -5.38 6.42 7.70
N TYR A 36 -4.47 7.01 8.48
CA TYR A 36 -4.77 7.95 9.56
C TYR A 36 -5.56 9.19 9.09
N ARG A 37 -6.40 9.76 9.98
CA ARG A 37 -7.24 10.96 9.84
C ARG A 37 -8.56 10.81 9.06
N PHE A 38 -8.85 9.64 8.52
CA PHE A 38 -10.16 9.34 7.94
C PHE A 38 -11.12 8.78 9.00
N SER A 39 -12.42 9.01 8.80
CA SER A 39 -13.49 8.38 9.57
C SER A 39 -14.75 8.30 8.71
N PRO A 40 -15.36 7.11 8.53
CA PRO A 40 -16.61 6.93 7.78
C PRO A 40 -17.78 7.77 8.29
N HIS A 41 -17.70 8.25 9.54
CA HIS A 41 -18.77 8.99 10.21
C HIS A 41 -18.50 10.50 10.26
N SER A 42 -17.64 11.02 9.37
CA SER A 42 -17.20 12.41 9.40
C SER A 42 -17.09 13.01 8.00
N ILE A 43 -16.84 14.33 7.91
CA ILE A 43 -16.52 15.01 6.65
C ILE A 43 -15.22 14.50 5.99
N HIS A 44 -14.40 13.76 6.74
CA HIS A 44 -13.20 13.09 6.24
C HIS A 44 -13.51 11.61 5.98
N ASP A 45 -14.64 11.35 5.34
CA ASP A 45 -15.09 10.02 4.96
C ASP A 45 -14.20 9.46 3.85
N PRO A 46 -13.52 8.31 4.06
CA PRO A 46 -12.69 7.68 3.04
C PRO A 46 -13.49 7.24 1.81
N HIS A 47 -14.78 6.91 1.96
CA HIS A 47 -15.67 6.44 0.88
C HIS A 47 -16.07 7.56 -0.08
N ASN A 48 -16.01 8.81 0.40
CA ASN A 48 -16.16 10.02 -0.40
C ASN A 48 -14.78 10.61 -0.80
N HIS A 49 -13.71 9.84 -0.66
CA HIS A 49 -12.34 10.26 -0.96
C HIS A 49 -11.55 9.12 -1.65
N ILE A 50 -10.49 8.60 -1.04
CA ILE A 50 -9.60 7.63 -1.73
C ILE A 50 -10.26 6.27 -2.00
N LEU A 51 -11.27 5.88 -1.22
CA LEU A 51 -11.99 4.61 -1.40
C LEU A 51 -13.26 4.75 -2.25
N GLY A 52 -13.56 5.96 -2.73
CA GLY A 52 -14.71 6.23 -3.58
C GLY A 52 -14.40 6.08 -5.08
N LEU A 53 -15.44 5.84 -5.89
CA LEU A 53 -15.34 5.85 -7.36
C LEU A 53 -15.22 7.26 -7.96
N HIS A 54 -15.81 8.25 -7.27
CA HIS A 54 -15.91 9.62 -7.73
C HIS A 54 -15.48 10.60 -6.64
N PRO A 55 -14.20 10.59 -6.24
CA PRO A 55 -13.67 11.58 -5.30
C PRO A 55 -13.78 13.01 -5.83
N PRO A 56 -13.76 14.02 -4.94
CA PRO A 56 -13.72 15.43 -5.32
C PRO A 56 -12.55 15.75 -6.25
N ALA A 57 -12.86 16.31 -7.43
CA ALA A 57 -11.85 16.60 -8.47
C ALA A 57 -10.84 17.69 -8.08
N ASP A 58 -11.19 18.55 -7.12
CA ASP A 58 -10.36 19.62 -6.59
C ASP A 58 -9.37 19.15 -5.51
N CYS A 59 -9.55 17.94 -4.96
CA CYS A 59 -8.67 17.38 -3.96
C CYS A 59 -7.54 16.54 -4.60
N ARG A 60 -6.35 17.14 -4.74
CA ARG A 60 -5.15 16.47 -5.29
C ARG A 60 -4.75 15.15 -4.61
N ARG A 61 -5.20 14.92 -3.37
CA ARG A 61 -4.91 13.69 -2.62
C ARG A 61 -6.01 12.63 -2.74
N ALA A 62 -7.13 12.96 -3.37
CA ALA A 62 -8.29 12.08 -3.51
C ALA A 62 -8.24 11.30 -4.83
N VAL A 63 -7.23 10.46 -4.99
CA VAL A 63 -7.18 9.50 -6.11
C VAL A 63 -8.13 8.35 -5.83
N SER A 64 -9.00 8.01 -6.78
CA SER A 64 -9.90 6.85 -6.65
C SER A 64 -9.10 5.55 -6.73
N TRP A 65 -8.84 4.92 -5.59
CA TRP A 65 -8.18 3.62 -5.54
C TRP A 65 -8.97 2.53 -6.28
N PRO A 66 -10.32 2.42 -6.13
CA PRO A 66 -11.06 1.40 -6.87
C PRO A 66 -10.85 1.52 -8.38
N ARG A 67 -10.96 2.73 -8.95
CA ARG A 67 -10.73 2.94 -10.39
C ARG A 67 -9.30 2.68 -10.79
N ALA A 68 -8.33 3.15 -10.00
CA ALA A 68 -6.91 2.98 -10.29
C ALA A 68 -6.48 1.49 -10.21
N LEU A 69 -7.23 0.67 -9.47
CA LEU A 69 -7.07 -0.79 -9.39
C LEU A 69 -7.97 -1.55 -10.38
N GLY A 70 -8.66 -0.87 -11.30
CA GLY A 70 -9.48 -1.49 -12.34
C GLY A 70 -10.84 -2.00 -11.86
N PHE A 71 -11.45 -1.36 -10.87
CA PHE A 71 -12.81 -1.61 -10.38
C PHE A 71 -13.73 -0.42 -10.72
N GLY A 72 -13.67 0.07 -11.96
CA GLY A 72 -14.38 1.28 -12.41
C GLY A 72 -15.63 1.01 -13.24
N ASN A 73 -15.77 -0.17 -13.82
CA ASN A 73 -16.89 -0.56 -14.67
C ASN A 73 -17.78 -1.57 -13.96
N ALA A 74 -18.93 -1.09 -13.47
CA ALA A 74 -19.89 -1.93 -12.77
C ALA A 74 -20.46 -3.06 -13.63
N ASP A 75 -20.39 -2.98 -14.96
CA ASP A 75 -20.99 -3.94 -15.88
C ASP A 75 -20.02 -5.06 -16.31
N ASP A 76 -18.72 -4.97 -15.98
CA ASP A 76 -17.75 -6.02 -16.28
C ASP A 76 -17.49 -6.90 -15.05
N PRO A 77 -18.04 -8.12 -14.97
CA PRO A 77 -17.85 -9.01 -13.82
C PRO A 77 -16.41 -9.50 -13.69
N ARG A 78 -15.57 -9.38 -14.74
CA ARG A 78 -14.14 -9.73 -14.68
C ARG A 78 -13.33 -8.70 -13.92
N GLU A 79 -13.87 -7.50 -13.69
CA GLU A 79 -13.23 -6.53 -12.80
C GLU A 79 -13.08 -7.08 -11.38
N GLY A 80 -14.00 -7.95 -10.94
CA GLY A 80 -13.97 -8.58 -9.62
C GLY A 80 -14.73 -7.78 -8.57
N LEU A 81 -14.35 -7.98 -7.31
CA LEU A 81 -14.95 -7.31 -6.15
C LEU A 81 -13.90 -6.49 -5.40
N ALA A 82 -14.10 -5.18 -5.35
CA ALA A 82 -13.42 -4.29 -4.44
C ALA A 82 -14.25 -4.07 -3.18
N VAL A 83 -13.59 -4.10 -2.02
CA VAL A 83 -14.18 -3.78 -0.73
C VAL A 83 -13.50 -2.52 -0.19
N ALA A 84 -14.25 -1.43 -0.09
CA ALA A 84 -13.83 -0.22 0.59
C ALA A 84 -14.03 -0.40 2.09
N PHE A 85 -12.95 -0.71 2.81
CA PHE A 85 -12.99 -0.93 4.26
C PHE A 85 -12.71 0.35 5.03
N GLY A 86 -13.73 0.86 5.72
CA GLY A 86 -13.68 2.05 6.55
C GLY A 86 -13.46 1.73 8.04
N TRP A 87 -12.69 2.54 8.75
CA TRP A 87 -12.50 2.42 10.20
C TRP A 87 -12.24 3.78 10.86
N GLU A 88 -12.41 3.87 12.18
CA GLU A 88 -12.20 5.13 12.91
C GLU A 88 -10.70 5.42 13.11
N ALA A 89 -10.12 6.22 12.22
CA ALA A 89 -8.70 6.52 12.18
C ALA A 89 -8.35 7.93 12.68
N ARG A 90 -9.27 8.64 13.35
CA ARG A 90 -9.02 9.98 13.90
C ARG A 90 -8.64 9.92 15.39
N GLY A 91 -8.37 11.09 15.95
CA GLY A 91 -7.96 11.26 17.35
C GLY A 91 -6.45 11.30 17.51
N ARG A 92 -5.96 10.97 18.71
CA ARG A 92 -4.51 10.93 19.00
C ARG A 92 -3.88 9.73 18.32
N LEU A 93 -2.63 9.85 17.86
CA LEU A 93 -1.92 8.78 17.13
C LEU A 93 -1.93 7.44 17.90
N ARG A 94 -1.70 7.45 19.21
CA ARG A 94 -1.73 6.23 20.04
C ARG A 94 -3.12 5.57 20.07
N THR A 95 -4.19 6.37 20.12
CA THR A 95 -5.57 5.89 20.06
C THR A 95 -5.87 5.30 18.69
N ALA A 96 -5.56 6.02 17.62
CA ALA A 96 -5.75 5.52 16.25
C ALA A 96 -4.92 4.25 15.97
N TYR A 97 -3.72 4.13 16.54
CA TYR A 97 -2.92 2.91 16.46
C TYR A 97 -3.58 1.74 17.20
N GLY A 98 -4.20 1.97 18.36
CA GLY A 98 -5.02 0.96 19.03
C GLY A 98 -6.24 0.56 18.20
N GLN A 99 -6.97 1.53 17.66
CA GLN A 99 -8.13 1.31 16.79
C GLN A 99 -7.79 0.56 15.51
N ALA A 100 -6.61 0.80 14.92
CA ALA A 100 -6.14 0.04 13.76
C ALA A 100 -5.98 -1.45 14.06
N ALA A 101 -5.63 -1.82 15.31
CA ALA A 101 -5.56 -3.22 15.72
C ALA A 101 -6.97 -3.82 15.84
N ALA A 102 -7.90 -3.10 16.50
CA ALA A 102 -9.29 -3.55 16.62
C ALA A 102 -9.95 -3.74 15.23
N ALA A 103 -9.79 -2.75 14.34
CA ALA A 103 -10.29 -2.82 12.98
C ALA A 103 -9.68 -3.97 12.16
N GLY A 104 -8.41 -4.31 12.41
CA GLY A 104 -7.77 -5.47 11.77
C GLY A 104 -8.32 -6.80 12.28
N ALA A 105 -8.57 -6.91 13.60
CA ALA A 105 -9.23 -8.07 14.17
C ALA A 105 -10.65 -8.26 13.62
N ASP A 106 -11.40 -7.17 13.40
CA ASP A 106 -12.71 -7.21 12.74
C ASP A 106 -12.62 -7.59 11.26
N LEU A 107 -11.56 -7.13 10.56
CA LEU A 107 -11.36 -7.40 9.14
C LEU A 107 -10.99 -8.86 8.85
N GLY A 108 -10.29 -9.55 9.76
CA GLY A 108 -9.86 -10.94 9.55
C GLY A 108 -11.01 -11.90 9.19
N PRO A 109 -12.08 -11.99 10.02
CA PRO A 109 -13.26 -12.80 9.72
C PRO A 109 -13.97 -12.41 8.41
N LEU A 110 -13.99 -11.11 8.07
CA LEU A 110 -14.55 -10.65 6.78
C LEU A 110 -13.73 -11.18 5.59
N VAL A 111 -12.40 -11.11 5.68
CA VAL A 111 -11.48 -11.66 4.66
C VAL A 111 -11.69 -13.16 4.50
N GLU A 112 -11.83 -13.90 5.60
CA GLU A 112 -12.11 -15.34 5.57
C GLU A 112 -13.46 -15.65 4.91
N ALA A 113 -14.53 -14.94 5.29
CA ALA A 113 -15.85 -15.13 4.71
C ALA A 113 -15.89 -14.81 3.22
N LEU A 114 -15.20 -13.74 2.78
CA LEU A 114 -15.06 -13.40 1.37
C LEU A 114 -14.30 -14.48 0.59
N ALA A 115 -13.19 -14.97 1.15
CA ALA A 115 -12.38 -16.00 0.52
C ALA A 115 -13.16 -17.32 0.36
N SER A 116 -13.91 -17.69 1.39
CA SER A 116 -14.79 -18.86 1.39
C SER A 116 -15.90 -18.73 0.34
N ALA A 117 -16.62 -17.60 0.33
CA ALA A 117 -17.70 -17.36 -0.61
C ALA A 117 -17.23 -17.39 -2.08
N ALA A 118 -16.04 -16.89 -2.37
CA ALA A 118 -15.48 -16.83 -3.73
C ALA A 118 -14.62 -18.03 -4.13
N GLY A 119 -14.34 -18.93 -3.19
CA GLY A 119 -13.45 -20.09 -3.38
C GLY A 119 -12.02 -19.71 -3.75
N ARG A 120 -11.52 -18.54 -3.32
CA ARG A 120 -10.17 -18.03 -3.66
C ARG A 120 -9.65 -17.03 -2.62
N PRO A 121 -8.33 -16.82 -2.50
CA PRO A 121 -7.77 -15.85 -1.56
C PRO A 121 -8.17 -14.41 -1.88
N VAL A 122 -8.23 -13.58 -0.85
CA VAL A 122 -8.50 -12.14 -0.92
C VAL A 122 -7.20 -11.38 -0.81
N ALA A 123 -7.02 -10.38 -1.68
CA ALA A 123 -5.88 -9.48 -1.62
C ALA A 123 -6.22 -8.21 -0.81
N MET A 124 -5.21 -7.56 -0.26
CA MET A 124 -5.40 -6.34 0.52
C MET A 124 -4.40 -5.25 0.13
N ILE A 125 -4.84 -4.00 0.19
CA ILE A 125 -3.97 -2.83 0.04
C ILE A 125 -4.29 -1.80 1.12
N GLY A 126 -3.28 -1.41 1.89
CA GLY A 126 -3.43 -0.53 3.04
C GLY A 126 -2.38 0.57 3.09
N HIS A 127 -2.78 1.81 3.36
CA HIS A 127 -1.86 2.94 3.53
C HIS A 127 -1.65 3.31 4.99
N SER A 128 -0.41 3.60 5.38
CA SER A 128 -0.10 4.14 6.71
C SER A 128 -0.61 3.20 7.82
N LEU A 129 -1.47 3.69 8.73
CA LEU A 129 -2.12 2.85 9.74
C LEU A 129 -3.07 1.79 9.14
N GLY A 130 -3.58 1.98 7.92
CA GLY A 130 -4.32 0.95 7.19
C GLY A 130 -3.46 -0.27 6.83
N ALA A 131 -2.13 -0.11 6.71
CA ALA A 131 -1.23 -1.25 6.59
C ALA A 131 -1.15 -2.08 7.88
N ARG A 132 -1.25 -1.42 9.05
CA ARG A 132 -1.37 -2.10 10.33
C ARG A 132 -2.68 -2.87 10.45
N VAL A 133 -3.80 -2.30 9.99
CA VAL A 133 -5.09 -3.02 9.89
C VAL A 133 -4.92 -4.29 9.04
N ALA A 134 -4.28 -4.19 7.87
CA ALA A 134 -4.03 -5.35 7.00
C ALA A 134 -3.14 -6.43 7.65
N LEU A 135 -2.06 -6.02 8.32
CA LEU A 135 -1.15 -6.93 9.02
C LEU A 135 -1.81 -7.61 10.22
N GLU A 136 -2.64 -6.87 10.97
CA GLU A 136 -3.40 -7.44 12.07
C GLU A 136 -4.47 -8.40 11.54
N ALA A 137 -5.20 -8.05 10.47
CA ALA A 137 -6.16 -8.95 9.82
C ALA A 137 -5.51 -10.27 9.37
N LEU A 138 -4.28 -10.22 8.84
CA LEU A 138 -3.50 -11.41 8.49
C LEU A 138 -3.23 -12.32 9.71
N GLY A 139 -3.17 -11.77 10.92
CA GLY A 139 -3.08 -12.54 12.16
C GLY A 139 -4.36 -13.25 12.58
N HIS A 140 -5.52 -12.76 12.13
CA HIS A 140 -6.86 -13.24 12.49
C HIS A 140 -7.61 -13.94 11.34
N THR A 141 -6.91 -14.26 10.26
CA THR A 141 -7.48 -14.93 9.08
C THR A 141 -7.03 -16.39 9.01
N ALA A 142 -7.88 -17.29 8.52
CA ALA A 142 -7.49 -18.67 8.24
C ALA A 142 -6.37 -18.77 7.17
N PRO A 143 -5.49 -19.79 7.24
CA PRO A 143 -4.49 -20.04 6.21
C PRO A 143 -5.10 -20.13 4.81
N GLY A 144 -4.53 -19.37 3.86
CA GLY A 144 -4.95 -19.37 2.45
C GLY A 144 -6.13 -18.45 2.14
N ALA A 145 -6.80 -17.84 3.12
CA ALA A 145 -7.83 -16.84 2.85
C ALA A 145 -7.23 -15.47 2.47
N ALA A 146 -6.06 -15.11 2.98
CA ALA A 146 -5.30 -13.94 2.53
C ALA A 146 -4.29 -14.35 1.44
N GLY A 147 -4.32 -13.67 0.29
CA GLY A 147 -3.44 -13.92 -0.85
C GLY A 147 -2.22 -12.99 -0.86
N ARG A 148 -2.36 -11.80 -1.43
CA ARG A 148 -1.29 -10.80 -1.50
C ARG A 148 -1.67 -9.50 -0.81
N LEU A 149 -0.75 -8.95 -0.04
CA LEU A 149 -0.89 -7.66 0.63
C LEU A 149 0.07 -6.64 0.02
N ILE A 150 -0.41 -5.43 -0.24
CA ILE A 150 0.42 -4.27 -0.58
C ILE A 150 0.31 -3.24 0.56
N LEU A 151 1.44 -2.95 1.19
CA LEU A 151 1.52 -2.05 2.34
C LEU A 151 2.19 -0.75 1.92
N LEU A 152 1.43 0.34 1.89
CA LEU A 152 1.87 1.64 1.39
C LEU A 152 2.36 2.53 2.54
N ALA A 153 3.68 2.76 2.65
CA ALA A 153 4.30 3.53 3.75
C ALA A 153 3.75 3.12 5.12
N ALA A 154 3.86 1.82 5.43
CA ALA A 154 3.20 1.20 6.56
C ALA A 154 3.59 1.83 7.91
N ALA A 155 2.60 2.35 8.63
CA ALA A 155 2.78 2.90 9.97
C ALA A 155 2.67 1.77 11.01
N GLU A 156 3.65 0.86 11.00
CA GLU A 156 3.76 -0.27 11.92
C GLU A 156 5.22 -0.48 12.35
N MET A 157 5.40 -1.18 13.48
CA MET A 157 6.69 -1.62 13.99
C MET A 157 7.12 -2.92 13.32
N ARG A 158 8.41 -3.05 13.02
CA ARG A 158 8.98 -4.22 12.36
C ARG A 158 8.59 -5.54 13.03
N ASP A 159 8.74 -5.62 14.35
CA ASP A 159 8.45 -6.83 15.13
C ASP A 159 6.99 -7.27 15.02
N ARG A 160 6.03 -6.35 14.88
CA ARG A 160 4.62 -6.71 14.64
C ARG A 160 4.41 -7.28 13.25
N ALA A 161 5.08 -6.72 12.24
CA ALA A 161 5.05 -7.29 10.89
C ALA A 161 5.69 -8.68 10.84
N GLU A 162 6.77 -8.90 11.60
CA GLU A 162 7.42 -10.21 11.75
C GLU A 162 6.49 -11.24 12.39
N VAL A 163 5.71 -10.84 13.40
CA VAL A 163 4.67 -11.71 13.99
C VAL A 163 3.57 -12.02 12.97
N ALA A 164 3.08 -11.02 12.23
CA ALA A 164 2.03 -11.22 11.24
C ALA A 164 2.46 -12.16 10.10
N ILE A 165 3.66 -12.00 9.54
CA ILE A 165 4.15 -12.86 8.45
C ILE A 165 4.52 -14.28 8.94
N ALA A 166 4.76 -14.46 10.24
CA ALA A 166 5.01 -15.76 10.84
C ALA A 166 3.70 -16.52 11.18
N SER A 167 2.54 -15.85 11.15
CA SER A 167 1.24 -16.46 11.43
C SER A 167 0.92 -17.58 10.42
N PRO A 168 0.01 -18.51 10.74
CA PRO A 168 -0.43 -19.54 9.80
C PRO A 168 -0.91 -18.98 8.45
N ALA A 169 -1.64 -17.86 8.45
CA ALA A 169 -2.01 -17.19 7.19
C ALA A 169 -0.84 -16.45 6.53
N GLY A 170 0.05 -15.82 7.30
CA GLY A 170 1.26 -15.19 6.78
C GLY A 170 2.24 -16.16 6.12
N GLN A 171 2.18 -17.46 6.45
CA GLN A 171 2.96 -18.49 5.79
C GLN A 171 2.48 -18.82 4.37
N LEU A 172 1.23 -18.48 4.04
CA LEU A 172 0.64 -18.69 2.72
C LEU A 172 0.39 -17.37 1.95
N ALA A 173 0.43 -16.24 2.63
CA ALA A 173 0.30 -14.93 2.02
C ALA A 173 1.64 -14.38 1.52
N GLU A 174 1.57 -13.44 0.58
CA GLU A 174 2.70 -12.65 0.08
C GLU A 174 2.53 -11.17 0.46
N VAL A 175 3.63 -10.49 0.78
CA VAL A 175 3.61 -9.08 1.17
C VAL A 175 4.60 -8.27 0.33
N ILE A 176 4.10 -7.21 -0.28
CA ILE A 176 4.90 -6.13 -0.89
C ILE A 176 4.83 -4.92 0.05
N ASN A 177 5.92 -4.67 0.76
CA ASN A 177 6.09 -3.50 1.62
C ASN A 177 6.65 -2.33 0.81
N VAL A 178 5.78 -1.42 0.41
CA VAL A 178 6.14 -0.24 -0.38
C VAL A 178 6.68 0.83 0.56
N THR A 179 7.97 1.15 0.40
CA THR A 179 8.70 2.10 1.23
C THR A 179 9.20 3.28 0.40
N SER A 180 9.44 4.41 1.06
CA SER A 180 10.12 5.55 0.45
C SER A 180 10.92 6.28 1.52
N ARG A 181 12.11 6.78 1.18
CA ARG A 181 12.89 7.64 2.08
C ARG A 181 12.29 9.04 2.22
N GLU A 182 11.32 9.38 1.37
CA GLU A 182 10.43 10.51 1.59
C GLU A 182 9.59 10.35 2.88
N ASN A 183 9.37 9.12 3.34
CA ASN A 183 8.54 8.82 4.51
C ASN A 183 9.33 8.85 5.83
N ASP A 184 10.66 8.96 5.81
CA ASP A 184 11.50 8.71 6.99
C ASP A 184 11.13 9.58 8.21
N LEU A 185 10.65 10.81 7.99
CA LEU A 185 10.19 11.72 9.06
C LEU A 185 8.94 11.18 9.77
N TYR A 186 8.00 10.58 9.03
CA TYR A 186 6.78 10.01 9.57
C TYR A 186 7.09 8.72 10.34
N ASP A 187 7.97 7.88 9.80
CA ASP A 187 8.46 6.69 10.49
C ASP A 187 9.13 7.07 11.81
N PHE A 188 9.99 8.10 11.81
CA PHE A 188 10.64 8.58 13.03
C PHE A 188 9.65 9.13 14.06
N ALA A 189 8.71 9.97 13.63
CA ALA A 189 7.69 10.52 14.52
C ALA A 189 6.86 9.41 15.18
N MET A 190 6.52 8.36 14.42
CA MET A 190 5.81 7.20 14.93
C MET A 190 6.65 6.40 15.94
N GLU A 191 7.92 6.10 15.61
CA GLU A 191 8.85 5.40 16.52
C GLU A 191 8.93 6.09 17.87
N ILE A 192 9.09 7.42 17.88
CA ILE A 192 9.13 8.22 19.10
C ILE A 192 7.77 8.19 19.82
N ALA A 193 6.67 8.50 19.14
CA ALA A 193 5.36 8.66 19.78
C ALA A 193 4.78 7.35 20.36
N LEU A 194 5.08 6.21 19.72
CA LEU A 194 4.50 4.92 20.08
C LEU A 194 5.44 4.03 20.90
N SER A 195 6.76 4.16 20.70
CA SER A 195 7.75 3.28 21.32
C SER A 195 8.89 4.00 22.05
N ALA A 196 8.85 5.34 22.14
CA ALA A 196 9.97 6.15 22.64
C ALA A 196 11.29 5.84 21.91
N GLY A 197 11.21 5.54 20.61
CA GLY A 197 12.36 5.22 19.75
C GLY A 197 12.95 3.83 19.96
N ARG A 198 12.32 2.96 20.76
CA ARG A 198 12.88 1.64 21.11
C ARG A 198 12.62 0.57 20.06
N ARG A 199 11.65 0.76 19.17
CA ARG A 199 11.24 -0.22 18.17
C ARG A 199 11.35 0.41 16.78
N PRO A 200 12.00 -0.27 15.81
CA PRO A 200 12.15 0.27 14.46
C PRO A 200 10.83 0.21 13.69
N ALA A 201 10.56 1.24 12.89
CA ALA A 201 9.46 1.27 11.95
C ALA A 201 9.64 0.22 10.84
N LEU A 202 8.52 -0.18 10.23
CA LEU A 202 8.50 -1.13 9.12
C LEU A 202 9.13 -0.57 7.83
N GLY A 203 9.35 0.75 7.73
CA GLY A 203 10.10 1.39 6.65
C GLY A 203 11.57 0.91 6.51
N PHE A 204 12.06 0.14 7.48
CA PHE A 204 13.35 -0.56 7.38
C PHE A 204 13.26 -1.99 6.82
N GLY A 205 12.06 -2.50 6.53
CA GLY A 205 11.82 -3.91 6.23
C GLY A 205 11.97 -4.82 7.44
N LEU A 206 11.85 -6.13 7.20
CA LEU A 206 12.02 -7.17 8.23
C LEU A 206 13.48 -7.34 8.65
N SER A 207 13.73 -7.86 9.85
CA SER A 207 15.08 -8.19 10.33
C SER A 207 15.66 -9.42 9.64
N ARG A 208 14.79 -10.34 9.19
CA ARG A 208 15.15 -11.54 8.44
C ARG A 208 14.39 -11.57 7.13
N ARG A 209 15.11 -11.85 6.05
CA ARG A 209 14.51 -12.03 4.73
C ARG A 209 13.64 -13.29 4.73
N THR A 210 12.52 -13.21 4.03
CA THR A 210 11.65 -14.35 3.75
C THR A 210 11.25 -14.32 2.28
N ASP A 211 10.91 -15.47 1.71
CA ASP A 211 10.50 -15.51 0.31
C ASP A 211 9.14 -14.86 0.05
N ARG A 212 8.34 -14.69 1.10
CA ARG A 212 6.99 -14.12 1.10
C ARG A 212 6.94 -12.63 1.37
N TRP A 213 8.09 -12.00 1.60
CA TRP A 213 8.18 -10.55 1.85
C TRP A 213 9.11 -9.88 0.84
N LEU A 214 8.69 -8.74 0.32
CA LEU A 214 9.46 -7.91 -0.57
C LEU A 214 9.35 -6.44 -0.15
N ASP A 215 10.49 -5.82 0.16
CA ASP A 215 10.55 -4.37 0.36
C ASP A 215 10.78 -3.67 -1.00
N LEU A 216 9.82 -2.84 -1.40
CA LEU A 216 9.86 -2.09 -2.65
C LEU A 216 10.11 -0.60 -2.35
N GLN A 217 11.35 -0.15 -2.45
CA GLN A 217 11.67 1.26 -2.23
C GLN A 217 11.43 2.08 -3.49
N ILE A 218 10.29 2.75 -3.57
CA ILE A 218 9.80 3.40 -4.80
C ILE A 218 10.53 4.68 -5.18
N ASP A 219 11.30 5.28 -4.27
CA ASP A 219 12.08 6.48 -4.55
C ASP A 219 13.55 6.16 -4.91
N ALA A 220 13.97 4.90 -4.99
CA ALA A 220 15.33 4.57 -5.44
C ALA A 220 15.41 4.55 -6.98
N SER A 221 16.45 5.17 -7.56
CA SER A 221 16.67 5.21 -9.02
C SER A 221 16.74 3.82 -9.65
N ASP A 222 17.44 2.90 -8.98
CA ASP A 222 17.66 1.55 -9.48
C ASP A 222 16.37 0.73 -9.44
N THR A 223 15.53 0.93 -8.41
CA THR A 223 14.17 0.36 -8.35
C THR A 223 13.33 0.88 -9.51
N LEU A 224 13.34 2.19 -9.76
CA LEU A 224 12.55 2.79 -10.84
C LEU A 224 13.02 2.31 -12.23
N ALA A 225 14.32 2.18 -12.44
CA ALA A 225 14.89 1.65 -13.67
C ALA A 225 14.50 0.17 -13.89
N ALA A 226 14.55 -0.64 -12.83
CA ALA A 226 14.14 -2.05 -12.87
C ALA A 226 12.64 -2.21 -13.15
N LEU A 227 11.78 -1.41 -12.50
CA LEU A 227 10.34 -1.46 -12.76
C LEU A 227 10.01 -1.01 -14.17
N LYS A 228 10.70 0.03 -14.69
CA LYS A 228 10.55 0.47 -16.08
C LYS A 228 10.91 -0.64 -17.08
N SER A 229 12.00 -1.39 -16.84
CA SER A 229 12.37 -2.51 -17.73
C SER A 229 11.39 -3.69 -17.66
N MET A 230 10.63 -3.80 -16.58
CA MET A 230 9.51 -4.74 -16.43
C MET A 230 8.18 -4.22 -17.01
N GLY A 231 8.16 -3.02 -17.61
CA GLY A 231 6.96 -2.43 -18.21
C GLY A 231 6.13 -1.54 -17.28
N PHE A 232 6.65 -1.19 -16.10
CA PHE A 232 5.99 -0.29 -15.13
C PHE A 232 6.75 1.04 -15.01
N PRO A 233 6.56 1.99 -15.95
CA PRO A 233 7.18 3.30 -15.86
C PRO A 233 6.57 4.09 -14.70
N ILE A 234 7.39 4.43 -13.71
CA ILE A 234 6.98 5.19 -12.52
C ILE A 234 7.73 6.51 -12.49
N SER A 235 7.03 7.60 -12.13
CA SER A 235 7.63 8.94 -12.10
C SER A 235 8.83 9.03 -11.14
N GLY A 236 9.95 9.55 -11.64
CA GLY A 236 11.20 9.70 -10.89
C GLY A 236 11.28 10.94 -9.99
N GLN A 237 10.21 11.74 -9.92
CA GLN A 237 10.18 12.94 -9.07
C GLN A 237 10.10 12.53 -7.58
N ALA A 238 11.27 12.39 -6.96
CA ALA A 238 11.41 12.21 -5.53
C ALA A 238 11.32 13.56 -4.81
N GLN A 239 10.49 13.63 -3.78
CA GLN A 239 10.38 14.77 -2.87
C GLN A 239 11.40 14.64 -1.75
N ARG A 240 11.58 15.69 -0.93
CA ARG A 240 12.39 15.58 0.29
C ARG A 240 11.66 14.83 1.40
N TYR A 241 10.35 15.05 1.52
CA TYR A 241 9.48 14.39 2.47
C TYR A 241 8.08 14.25 1.85
N SER A 242 7.45 13.08 2.02
CA SER A 242 6.10 12.79 1.56
C SER A 242 5.62 11.49 2.19
N HIS A 243 4.43 11.52 2.78
CA HIS A 243 3.75 10.32 3.28
C HIS A 243 2.82 9.68 2.23
N TRP A 244 2.52 10.43 1.17
CA TRP A 244 1.49 10.07 0.19
C TRP A 244 2.06 9.65 -1.16
N SER A 245 3.38 9.76 -1.36
CA SER A 245 4.03 9.30 -2.59
C SER A 245 3.70 7.86 -2.98
N PRO A 246 3.47 6.90 -2.06
CA PRO A 246 3.08 5.54 -2.45
C PRO A 246 1.78 5.39 -3.24
N TYR A 247 0.88 6.39 -3.21
CA TYR A 247 -0.35 6.36 -4.01
C TYR A 247 -0.57 7.61 -4.86
N LEU A 248 0.30 8.62 -4.75
CA LEU A 248 0.25 9.83 -5.59
C LEU A 248 1.32 9.86 -6.68
N ARG A 249 2.32 8.98 -6.64
CA ARG A 249 3.33 8.91 -7.69
C ARG A 249 2.78 8.17 -8.89
N ASP A 250 2.79 8.85 -10.03
CA ASP A 250 2.30 8.34 -11.31
C ASP A 250 2.96 7.00 -11.67
N GLY A 251 2.15 6.07 -12.20
CA GLY A 251 2.54 4.72 -12.60
C GLY A 251 2.44 3.65 -11.50
N LEU A 252 2.37 4.03 -10.21
CA LEU A 252 2.35 3.02 -9.14
C LEU A 252 1.09 2.15 -9.13
N PHE A 253 -0.07 2.71 -9.46
CA PHE A 253 -1.32 1.94 -9.47
C PHE A 253 -1.37 0.88 -10.59
N GLU A 254 -0.67 1.08 -11.71
CA GLU A 254 -0.55 0.05 -12.76
C GLU A 254 0.21 -1.17 -12.22
N LEU A 255 1.29 -0.93 -11.48
CA LEU A 255 2.04 -1.97 -10.78
C LEU A 255 1.17 -2.67 -9.73
N TYR A 256 0.44 -1.91 -8.90
CA TYR A 256 -0.40 -2.49 -7.85
C TYR A 256 -1.57 -3.29 -8.42
N ALA A 257 -2.21 -2.79 -9.48
CA ALA A 257 -3.28 -3.50 -10.17
C ALA A 257 -2.76 -4.83 -10.74
N ALA A 258 -1.62 -4.83 -11.43
CA ALA A 258 -1.00 -6.06 -11.92
C ALA A 258 -0.68 -7.03 -10.77
N ALA A 259 -0.05 -6.54 -9.70
CA ALA A 259 0.36 -7.34 -8.56
C ALA A 259 -0.82 -7.97 -7.80
N LEU A 260 -1.95 -7.27 -7.67
CA LEU A 260 -3.12 -7.72 -6.90
C LEU A 260 -4.10 -8.55 -7.74
N ARG A 261 -4.26 -8.21 -9.03
CA ARG A 261 -5.24 -8.85 -9.91
C ARG A 261 -4.71 -10.07 -10.64
N GLN A 262 -3.39 -10.10 -10.88
CA GLN A 262 -2.70 -11.15 -11.62
C GLN A 262 -1.39 -11.52 -10.89
N PRO A 263 -1.47 -12.00 -9.63
CA PRO A 263 -0.29 -12.27 -8.83
C PRO A 263 0.67 -13.29 -9.48
N GLU A 264 0.16 -14.17 -10.33
CA GLU A 264 0.89 -15.14 -11.14
C GLU A 264 1.69 -14.50 -12.30
N ALA A 265 1.24 -13.37 -12.83
CA ALA A 265 1.96 -12.62 -13.87
C ALA A 265 3.13 -11.81 -13.26
N LEU A 266 3.02 -11.46 -11.98
CA LEU A 266 4.04 -10.72 -11.24
C LEU A 266 4.38 -11.41 -9.90
N PRO A 267 4.96 -12.63 -9.92
CA PRO A 267 5.28 -13.35 -8.70
C PRO A 267 6.44 -12.69 -7.95
N LEU A 268 6.49 -12.82 -6.62
CA LEU A 268 7.52 -12.13 -5.81
C LEU A 268 8.95 -12.49 -6.19
N TRP A 269 9.21 -13.73 -6.61
CA TRP A 269 10.55 -14.14 -7.05
C TRP A 269 11.01 -13.37 -8.30
N LEU A 270 10.08 -13.04 -9.21
CA LEU A 270 10.40 -12.30 -10.43
C LEU A 270 10.76 -10.85 -10.10
N LEU A 271 9.98 -10.22 -9.22
CA LEU A 271 10.29 -8.90 -8.68
C LEU A 271 11.64 -8.90 -7.97
N ARG A 272 11.89 -9.87 -7.08
CA ARG A 272 13.16 -9.98 -6.32
C ARG A 272 14.38 -10.16 -7.23
N ARG A 273 14.23 -10.81 -8.38
CA ARG A 273 15.31 -10.99 -9.36
C ARG A 273 15.70 -9.69 -10.07
N HIS A 274 14.74 -8.78 -10.29
CA HIS A 274 14.98 -7.52 -11.01
C HIS A 274 15.31 -6.36 -10.08
N LEU A 275 14.77 -6.37 -8.86
CA LEU A 275 14.90 -5.27 -7.91
C LEU A 275 16.27 -5.27 -7.21
N PRO A 276 16.77 -4.07 -6.82
CA PRO A 276 18.03 -3.97 -6.09
C PRO A 276 17.95 -4.69 -4.74
N THR A 277 19.04 -5.38 -4.38
CA THR A 277 19.11 -6.12 -3.10
C THR A 277 19.31 -5.21 -1.89
N ARG A 278 19.69 -3.94 -2.09
CA ARG A 278 19.92 -2.96 -1.03
C ARG A 278 19.01 -1.76 -1.23
N ALA A 279 18.26 -1.44 -0.18
CA ALA A 279 17.54 -0.18 -0.08
C ALA A 279 18.53 0.97 0.18
N ALA A 280 18.20 2.18 -0.26
CA ALA A 280 18.93 3.37 0.14
C ALA A 280 18.86 3.53 1.67
N PRO A 281 19.86 4.12 2.34
CA PRO A 281 19.84 4.26 3.79
C PRO A 281 18.78 5.28 4.24
N ARG A 282 18.33 5.16 5.50
CA ARG A 282 17.47 6.16 6.15
C ARG A 282 18.13 7.54 6.11
N TRP A 283 17.33 8.58 5.96
CA TRP A 283 17.73 9.98 5.85
C TRP A 283 18.47 10.35 4.58
N SER A 284 18.68 9.42 3.65
CA SER A 284 19.37 9.70 2.38
C SER A 284 18.73 10.85 1.60
N ARG A 285 17.41 11.05 1.69
CA ARG A 285 16.70 12.16 1.04
C ARG A 285 16.85 13.51 1.74
N LEU A 286 16.89 13.52 3.07
CA LEU A 286 17.07 14.75 3.85
C LEU A 286 18.53 15.21 3.88
N LEU A 287 19.47 14.25 3.83
CA LEU A 287 20.91 14.50 3.86
C LEU A 287 21.52 14.69 2.47
N ALA A 288 20.78 14.39 1.40
CA ALA A 288 21.21 14.71 0.04
C ALA A 288 21.44 16.23 -0.07
N ARG A 289 22.65 16.62 -0.51
CA ARG A 289 22.96 18.03 -0.77
C ARG A 289 21.93 18.59 -1.77
N PRO A 290 21.40 19.81 -1.57
CA PRO A 290 20.64 20.48 -2.62
C PRO A 290 21.49 20.47 -3.89
N TRP A 291 20.91 20.07 -5.01
CA TRP A 291 21.56 20.17 -6.31
C TRP A 291 21.96 21.64 -6.52
N GLY A 292 23.25 21.94 -6.35
CA GLY A 292 23.81 23.26 -6.62
C GLY A 292 23.93 23.42 -8.13
N GLY A 293 22.85 23.85 -8.77
CA GLY A 293 22.88 24.28 -10.16
C GLY A 293 23.77 25.52 -10.30
N ARG A 294 25.03 25.31 -10.68
CA ARG A 294 25.81 26.23 -11.49
C ARG A 294 26.53 25.39 -12.53
N ASP A 295 25.83 25.13 -13.64
CA ASP A 295 26.50 25.08 -14.93
C ASP A 295 26.98 26.50 -15.19
N THR A 296 28.20 26.81 -14.74
CA THR A 296 28.96 27.86 -15.41
C THR A 296 29.43 27.25 -16.71
N ASP A 297 28.68 27.52 -17.78
CA ASP A 297 29.25 27.64 -19.12
C ASP A 297 30.39 28.65 -19.03
N ALA A 298 31.60 28.17 -18.77
CA ALA A 298 32.82 28.89 -19.03
C ALA A 298 33.01 28.84 -20.53
N GLY A 299 32.53 29.89 -21.20
CA GLY A 299 32.69 30.11 -22.63
C GLY A 299 34.13 29.92 -23.07
N GLY A 300 34.30 29.09 -24.10
CA GLY A 300 35.54 29.07 -24.88
C GLY A 300 35.70 30.42 -25.59
N PRO A 301 36.92 30.99 -25.63
CA PRO A 301 37.15 32.22 -26.37
C PRO A 301 37.06 31.95 -27.88
N HIS A 302 36.11 32.63 -28.51
CA HIS A 302 36.08 32.83 -29.96
C HIS A 302 37.35 33.53 -30.42
N ALA A 303 37.91 32.99 -31.51
CA ALA A 303 38.98 33.56 -32.30
C ALA A 303 38.69 35.02 -32.70
N THR A 304 39.70 35.88 -32.55
CA THR A 304 39.78 37.15 -33.28
C THR A 304 40.62 36.93 -34.53
N ALA A 305 40.05 37.34 -35.66
CA ALA A 305 40.71 37.44 -36.94
C ALA A 305 41.64 38.66 -36.98
N ALA A 306 42.87 38.45 -37.45
CA ALA A 306 43.66 39.36 -38.30
C ALA A 306 44.78 38.53 -38.94
#